data_AF-A0A3P9BVH0-F1
#
_entry.id   AF-A0A3P9BVH0-F1
#
_cell.length_a   1.000
_cell.length_b   1.000
_cell.length_c   1.000
_cell.angle_alpha   90.00
_cell.angle_beta   90.00
_cell.angle_gamma   90.00
#
_symmetry.space_group_name_H-M   'P 1'
#
loop_
_entity.id
_entity.type
_entity.pdbx_description
1 polymer ?
#
loop_
_entity_poly.entity_id
_entity_poly.type
_entity_poly.pdbx_seq_one_letter_code
_entity_poly.pdbx_strand_id
1 'polypeptide(L)'
;SCLQDSWIPTLHSNPLKAGVADLQQLKFLRALKDKYFQLAVKLCHMILIYEPDNPEASEFLPLIQKKLLEDKTNLLVVQPLSLSLPLSLPLCLVMTL
;
A
#
# COMPACT_ATOMS: atom_id res chain seq x y z
N SER A 1 0.07 -18.76 -1.76
CA SER A 1 -0.86 -19.34 -0.78
C SER A 1 -0.46 -18.82 0.59
N CYS A 2 -1.28 -18.24 1.46
CA CYS A 2 -2.68 -17.85 1.44
C CYS A 2 -2.81 -16.69 2.45
N LEU A 3 -2.99 -15.43 1.99
CA LEU A 3 -3.41 -14.34 2.90
C LEU A 3 -4.95 -14.29 3.05
N GLN A 4 -5.68 -15.16 2.34
CA GLN A 4 -7.14 -15.09 2.20
C GLN A 4 -7.90 -16.05 3.13
N ASP A 5 -7.24 -17.06 3.70
CA ASP A 5 -7.91 -18.11 4.48
C ASP A 5 -8.12 -17.74 5.96
N SER A 6 -7.47 -16.68 6.44
CA SER A 6 -7.53 -16.30 7.86
C SER A 6 -8.66 -15.32 8.20
N TRP A 7 -9.31 -14.71 7.20
CA TRP A 7 -10.32 -13.68 7.45
C TRP A 7 -11.72 -14.29 7.43
N ILE A 8 -12.05 -15.11 8.42
CA ILE A 8 -13.41 -15.62 8.63
C ILE A 8 -14.17 -14.62 9.51
N PRO A 9 -15.29 -14.03 9.05
CA PRO A 9 -16.02 -13.05 9.86
C PRO A 9 -16.55 -13.69 11.15
N THR A 10 -15.95 -13.37 12.29
CA THR A 10 -16.49 -13.77 13.60
C THR A 10 -17.62 -12.83 13.99
N LEU A 11 -18.85 -13.33 13.83
CA LEU A 11 -20.10 -12.63 14.10
C LEU A 11 -20.34 -12.47 15.62
N HIS A 12 -19.65 -11.56 16.30
CA HIS A 12 -19.84 -11.34 17.74
C HIS A 12 -20.03 -9.88 18.16
N SER A 13 -20.69 -9.06 17.32
CA SER A 13 -20.97 -7.65 17.62
C SER A 13 -22.24 -7.14 16.93
N ASN A 14 -22.78 -6.03 17.45
CA ASN A 14 -24.02 -5.34 17.01
C ASN A 14 -24.30 -5.52 15.50
N PRO A 15 -25.48 -6.02 15.10
CA PRO A 15 -25.78 -6.43 13.72
C PRO A 15 -25.63 -5.31 12.68
N LEU A 16 -25.83 -4.06 13.08
CA LEU A 16 -25.62 -2.90 12.19
C LEU A 16 -24.13 -2.60 11.98
N LYS A 17 -23.31 -2.82 13.01
CA LYS A 17 -21.85 -2.62 12.97
C LYS A 17 -21.18 -3.78 12.22
N ALA A 18 -21.65 -5.00 12.45
CA ALA A 18 -21.22 -6.21 11.76
C ALA A 18 -21.49 -6.13 10.25
N GLY A 19 -22.68 -5.70 9.83
CA GLY A 19 -23.02 -5.59 8.41
C GLY A 19 -22.14 -4.59 7.63
N VAL A 20 -21.73 -3.48 8.26
CA VAL A 20 -20.81 -2.52 7.65
C VAL A 20 -19.39 -3.08 7.63
N ALA A 21 -18.93 -3.70 8.72
CA ALA A 21 -17.61 -4.32 8.80
C ALA A 21 -17.43 -5.41 7.74
N ASP A 22 -18.38 -6.34 7.60
CA ASP A 22 -18.37 -7.41 6.60
C ASP A 22 -18.22 -6.88 5.17
N LEU A 23 -18.93 -5.79 4.84
CA LEU A 23 -18.84 -5.15 3.52
C LEU A 23 -17.46 -4.53 3.27
N GLN A 24 -16.83 -3.95 4.30
CA GLN A 24 -15.49 -3.40 4.19
C GLN A 24 -14.45 -4.51 4.08
N GLN A 25 -14.61 -5.62 4.81
CA GLN A 25 -13.75 -6.79 4.74
C GLN A 25 -13.77 -7.42 3.34
N LEU A 26 -14.95 -7.61 2.73
CA LEU A 26 -15.05 -8.13 1.36
C LEU A 26 -14.38 -7.20 0.33
N LYS A 27 -14.58 -5.88 0.48
CA LYS A 27 -13.92 -4.88 -0.38
C LYS A 27 -12.41 -4.88 -0.18
N PHE A 28 -11.95 -5.07 1.05
CA PHE A 28 -10.54 -5.12 1.41
C PHE A 28 -9.87 -6.34 0.75
N LEU A 29 -10.47 -7.52 0.89
CA LEU A 29 -9.97 -8.75 0.26
C LEU A 29 -9.92 -8.63 -1.26
N ARG A 30 -10.94 -8.01 -1.87
CA ARG A 30 -10.92 -7.70 -3.32
C ARG A 30 -9.79 -6.73 -3.67
N ALA A 31 -9.62 -5.64 -2.92
CA ALA A 31 -8.55 -4.67 -3.16
C ALA A 31 -7.15 -5.31 -3.04
N LEU A 32 -6.94 -6.24 -2.10
CA LEU A 32 -5.70 -7.01 -2.00
C LEU A 32 -5.48 -7.90 -3.22
N LYS A 33 -6.52 -8.63 -3.64
CA LYS A 33 -6.46 -9.51 -4.83
C LYS A 33 -6.13 -8.72 -6.09
N ASP A 34 -6.74 -7.55 -6.25
CA ASP A 34 -6.55 -6.67 -7.40
C ASP A 34 -5.32 -5.75 -7.27
N LYS A 35 -4.53 -5.91 -6.20
CA LYS A 35 -3.32 -5.12 -5.89
C LYS A 35 -3.55 -3.62 -5.76
N TYR A 36 -4.77 -3.20 -5.40
CA TYR A 36 -5.10 -1.82 -5.07
C TYR A 36 -4.68 -1.50 -3.62
N PHE A 37 -3.38 -1.54 -3.33
CA PHE A 37 -2.86 -1.40 -1.97
C PHE A 37 -3.23 -0.07 -1.29
N GLN A 38 -3.32 1.03 -2.04
CA GLN A 38 -3.81 2.32 -1.53
C GLN A 38 -5.26 2.23 -1.00
N LEU A 39 -6.12 1.51 -1.73
CA LEU A 39 -7.50 1.27 -1.31
C LEU A 39 -7.55 0.28 -0.14
N ALA A 40 -6.74 -0.77 -0.18
CA ALA A 40 -6.66 -1.76 0.90
C ALA A 40 -6.25 -1.11 2.23
N VAL A 41 -5.31 -0.17 2.25
CA VAL A 41 -4.95 0.59 3.47
C VAL A 41 -6.14 1.38 4.02
N LYS A 42 -6.91 2.06 3.17
CA LYS A 42 -8.08 2.84 3.61
C LYS A 42 -9.15 1.92 4.20
N LEU A 43 -9.42 0.79 3.54
CA LEU A 43 -10.41 -0.18 4.00
C LEU A 43 -9.98 -0.85 5.31
N CYS A 44 -8.69 -1.15 5.48
CA CYS A 44 -8.13 -1.69 6.71
C CYS A 44 -8.31 -0.73 7.90
N HIS A 45 -8.07 0.57 7.72
CA HIS A 45 -8.38 1.57 8.75
C HIS A 45 -9.88 1.66 9.05
N MET A 46 -10.74 1.59 8.01
CA MET A 46 -12.19 1.58 8.23
C MET A 46 -12.61 0.40 9.09
N ILE A 47 -12.07 -0.80 8.83
CA ILE A 47 -12.33 -1.99 9.66
C ILE A 47 -11.89 -1.73 11.10
N LEU A 48 -10.67 -1.23 11.35
CA LEU A 48 -10.17 -0.94 12.69
C LEU A 48 -10.98 0.14 13.44
N ILE A 49 -11.63 1.07 12.74
CA ILE A 49 -12.56 2.03 13.39
C ILE A 49 -13.80 1.30 13.95
N TYR A 50 -14.30 0.31 13.22
CA TYR A 50 -15.47 -0.47 13.65
C TYR A 50 -15.10 -1.63 14.58
N GLU A 51 -13.91 -2.21 14.44
CA GLU A 51 -13.42 -3.33 15.21
C GLU A 51 -11.96 -3.06 15.62
N PRO A 52 -11.73 -2.19 16.61
CA PRO A 52 -10.37 -1.78 17.00
C PRO A 52 -9.55 -2.93 17.56
N ASP A 53 -10.20 -3.93 18.16
CA ASP A 53 -9.57 -5.13 18.70
C ASP A 53 -9.43 -6.25 17.66
N ASN A 54 -9.74 -6.00 16.38
CA ASN A 54 -9.57 -6.99 15.33
C ASN A 54 -8.06 -7.24 15.09
N PRO A 55 -7.52 -8.40 15.50
CA PRO A 55 -6.09 -8.66 15.44
C PRO A 55 -5.62 -8.81 13.99
N GLU A 56 -6.47 -9.36 13.11
CA GLU A 56 -6.16 -9.57 11.69
C GLU A 56 -5.96 -8.23 10.99
N ALA A 57 -6.89 -7.28 11.15
CA ALA A 57 -6.75 -5.96 10.54
C ALA A 57 -5.50 -5.23 11.03
N SER A 58 -5.19 -5.33 12.33
CA SER A 58 -3.99 -4.71 12.92
C SER A 58 -2.70 -5.31 12.38
N GLU A 59 -2.63 -6.64 12.21
CA GLU A 59 -1.46 -7.33 11.66
C GLU A 59 -1.27 -7.08 10.15
N PHE A 60 -2.36 -6.96 9.40
CA PHE A 60 -2.31 -6.74 7.95
C PHE A 60 -1.89 -5.31 7.57
N LEU A 61 -2.27 -4.31 8.35
CA LEU A 61 -2.01 -2.90 8.06
C LEU A 61 -0.51 -2.61 7.75
N PRO A 62 0.46 -2.98 8.61
CA PRO A 62 1.87 -2.73 8.33
C PRO A 62 2.38 -3.51 7.10
N LEU A 63 1.85 -4.70 6.82
CA LEU A 63 2.25 -5.50 5.66
C LEU A 63 1.88 -4.82 4.33
N ILE A 64 0.68 -4.24 4.28
CA ILE A 64 0.19 -3.54 3.08
C ILE A 64 0.93 -2.22 2.89
N GLN A 65 1.19 -1.50 3.98
CA GLN A 65 1.99 -0.27 3.94
C GLN A 65 3.42 -0.54 3.45
N LYS A 66 4.05 -1.62 3.93
CA LYS A 66 5.36 -2.07 3.43
C LYS A 66 5.29 -2.36 1.93
N LYS A 67 4.29 -3.12 1.48
CA LYS A 67 4.13 -3.45 0.06
C LYS A 67 3.97 -2.20 -0.82
N LEU A 68 3.19 -1.25 -0.33
CA LEU A 68 2.98 0.03 -1.00
C LEU A 68 4.24 0.90 -1.06
N LEU A 69 5.13 0.79 -0.07
CA LEU A 69 6.42 1.47 -0.07
C LEU A 69 7.38 0.80 -1.06
N GLU A 70 7.45 -0.53 -1.06
CA GLU A 70 8.25 -1.31 -2.01
C GLU A 70 7.89 -0.97 -3.47
N ASP A 71 6.60 -0.91 -3.79
CA ASP A 71 6.13 -0.57 -5.14
C ASP A 71 6.51 0.87 -5.55
N LYS A 72 6.46 1.84 -4.61
CA LYS A 72 6.94 3.21 -4.87
C LYS A 72 8.45 3.24 -5.10
N THR A 73 9.22 2.53 -4.27
CA THR A 73 10.69 2.49 -4.41
C THR A 73 11.11 1.79 -5.71
N ASN A 74 10.41 0.72 -6.12
CA ASN A 74 10.62 0.12 -7.43
C ASN A 74 10.33 1.09 -8.57
N LEU A 75 9.25 1.89 -8.46
CA LEU A 75 8.95 2.93 -9.46
C LEU A 75 10.07 3.97 -9.58
N LEU A 76 10.69 4.36 -8.46
CA LEU A 76 11.79 5.33 -8.44
C LEU A 76 13.10 4.74 -8.97
N VAL A 77 13.34 3.44 -8.78
CA VAL A 77 14.52 2.75 -9.33
C VAL A 77 14.38 2.47 -10.84
N VAL A 78 13.14 2.39 -11.34
CA VAL A 78 12.83 2.19 -12.78
C VAL A 78 12.76 3.52 -13.54
N GLN A 79 12.82 4.69 -12.86
CA GLN A 79 13.12 5.92 -13.58
C GLN A 79 14.55 5.82 -14.10
N PRO A 80 14.78 5.83 -15.44
CA PRO A 80 16.14 5.80 -15.94
C PRO A 80 16.85 7.04 -15.40
N LEU A 81 18.11 6.86 -14.99
CA LEU A 81 19.08 7.90 -14.65
C LEU A 81 19.31 8.95 -15.79
N SER A 82 18.44 9.02 -16.77
CA SER A 82 18.43 9.96 -17.88
C SER A 82 17.44 11.10 -17.63
N LEU A 83 17.65 11.88 -16.56
CA LEU A 83 17.41 13.31 -16.67
C LEU A 83 18.75 13.95 -17.04
N SER A 84 19.19 13.67 -18.27
CA SER A 84 20.19 14.50 -18.92
C SER A 84 19.65 15.91 -19.00
N LEU A 85 20.34 16.90 -18.43
CA LEU A 85 20.57 18.12 -19.19
C LEU A 85 21.98 18.67 -18.92
N PRO A 86 22.76 18.93 -19.98
CA PRO A 86 24.07 19.55 -19.90
C PRO A 86 23.92 21.07 -19.95
N LEU A 87 24.71 21.83 -19.19
CA LEU A 87 25.28 23.13 -19.63
C LEU A 87 26.23 23.69 -18.57
N SER A 88 27.52 23.33 -18.66
CA SER A 88 28.67 24.20 -18.31
C SER A 88 29.93 23.35 -18.12
N LEU A 89 30.49 22.83 -19.22
CA LEU A 89 31.95 22.76 -19.24
C LEU A 89 32.43 24.18 -19.54
N PRO A 90 33.18 24.84 -18.65
CA PRO A 90 33.77 26.12 -18.97
C PRO A 90 34.73 25.96 -20.15
N LEU A 91 34.68 26.92 -21.07
CA LEU A 91 35.54 27.05 -22.26
C LEU A 91 37.04 27.20 -21.95
N CYS A 92 37.52 26.82 -20.76
CA CYS A 92 38.86 27.13 -20.27
C CYS A 92 39.95 26.11 -20.64
N LEU A 93 39.69 25.12 -21.51
CA LEU A 93 40.73 24.18 -21.98
C LEU A 93 41.15 24.39 -23.43
N VAL A 94 41.01 25.61 -23.96
CA VAL A 94 41.58 26.00 -25.26
C VAL A 94 42.42 27.27 -25.13
N MET A 95 43.27 27.35 -24.11
CA MET A 95 44.52 28.11 -24.13
C MET A 95 45.42 27.53 -23.05
N THR A 96 46.45 26.77 -23.42
CA THR A 96 47.83 26.76 -22.86
C THR A 96 48.52 25.43 -23.21
N LEU A 97 49.63 25.58 -23.96
CA LEU A 97 50.70 24.63 -24.32
C LEU A 97 50.43 23.61 -25.44
#